data_AF-A0A940ZL67-F1
#
_entry.id   AF-A0A940ZL67-F1
#
_cell.length_a   1.000
_cell.length_b   1.000
_cell.length_c   1.000
_cell.angle_alpha   90.00
_cell.angle_beta   90.00
_cell.angle_gamma   90.00
#
_symmetry.space_group_name_H-M   'P 1'
#
loop_
_entity.id
_entity.type
_entity.pdbx_description
1 polymer ?
#
loop_
_entity_poly.entity_id
_entity_poly.type
_entity_poly.pdbx_seq_one_letter_code
_entity_poly.pdbx_strand_id
1 'polypeptide(L)'
;MAVKDKQVNQGRHEAGCKVCAHPEREQIEAEWCAWANTSELAKQYGLSRDSLYRHAAAFNLHERRARNLRAALERIIEQADGVTVNAAAVVSAIQAYAKINSAGQWVDRTEQVNLNDLFSRMSAQELEAYARDGTLPEWFTSIVGATPSDSQEDGGND
;
A
#
# COMPACT_ATOMS: atom_id res chain seq x y z
N MET A 1 4.80 -24.33 -1.26
CA MET A 1 6.10 -24.68 -1.89
C MET A 1 7.10 -23.61 -1.47
N ALA A 2 8.11 -23.96 -0.68
CA ALA A 2 9.15 -23.02 -0.27
C ALA A 2 10.02 -22.66 -1.49
N VAL A 3 10.01 -21.40 -1.89
CA VAL A 3 10.95 -20.89 -2.89
C VAL A 3 12.34 -21.02 -2.27
N LYS A 4 13.16 -21.92 -2.83
CA LYS A 4 14.56 -22.06 -2.44
C LYS A 4 15.25 -20.72 -2.71
N ASP A 5 15.51 -19.99 -1.64
CA ASP A 5 16.26 -18.75 -1.69
C ASP A 5 17.66 -19.09 -2.20
N LYS A 6 17.92 -18.73 -3.46
CA LYS A 6 19.19 -19.03 -4.11
C LYS A 6 20.19 -18.03 -3.56
N GLN A 7 20.70 -18.31 -2.37
CA GLN A 7 21.64 -17.46 -1.66
C GLN A 7 22.81 -17.13 -2.60
N VAL A 8 22.81 -15.89 -3.10
CA VAL A 8 23.80 -15.42 -4.05
C VAL A 8 25.13 -15.41 -3.31
N ASN A 9 26.15 -16.07 -3.86
CA ASN A 9 27.49 -15.96 -3.32
C ASN A 9 27.95 -14.50 -3.42
N GLN A 10 27.97 -13.79 -2.29
CA GLN A 10 28.22 -12.35 -2.24
C GLN A 10 29.58 -12.00 -2.83
N GLY A 11 30.65 -12.72 -2.49
CA GLY A 11 31.99 -12.45 -3.02
C GLY A 11 32.07 -12.58 -4.54
N ARG A 12 31.39 -13.58 -5.13
CA ARG A 12 31.31 -13.72 -6.59
C ARG A 12 30.49 -12.60 -7.23
N HIS A 13 29.43 -12.17 -6.57
CA HIS A 13 28.60 -11.07 -7.05
C HIS A 13 29.36 -9.75 -7.03
N GLU A 14 30.03 -9.42 -5.92
CA GLU A 14 30.80 -8.20 -5.76
C GLU A 14 31.89 -8.05 -6.81
N ALA A 15 32.56 -9.14 -7.18
CA ALA A 15 33.59 -9.14 -8.22
C ALA A 15 33.05 -8.80 -9.63
N GLY A 16 31.77 -9.04 -9.91
CA GLY A 16 31.16 -8.87 -11.24
C GLY A 16 30.09 -7.78 -11.33
N CYS A 17 29.67 -7.22 -10.20
CA CYS A 17 28.57 -6.26 -10.14
C CYS A 17 29.09 -4.83 -10.25
N LYS A 18 28.58 -4.10 -11.26
CA LYS A 18 28.95 -2.69 -11.48
C LYS A 18 28.48 -1.77 -10.35
N VAL A 19 27.40 -2.13 -9.65
CA VAL A 19 26.90 -1.36 -8.50
C VAL A 19 27.78 -1.59 -7.27
N CYS A 20 28.22 -2.83 -7.03
CA CYS A 20 29.17 -3.12 -5.94
C CYS A 20 30.50 -2.39 -6.12
N ALA A 21 30.99 -2.29 -7.35
CA ALA A 21 32.22 -1.59 -7.68
C ALA A 21 32.04 -0.06 -7.81
N HIS A 22 30.82 0.46 -7.67
CA HIS A 22 30.54 1.88 -7.84
C HIS A 22 30.97 2.66 -6.58
N PRO A 23 31.68 3.81 -6.70
CA PRO A 23 32.08 4.61 -5.55
C PRO A 23 30.88 5.13 -4.74
N GLU A 24 29.79 5.46 -5.41
CA GLU A 24 28.54 5.95 -4.80
C GLU A 24 27.53 4.84 -4.51
N ARG A 25 27.99 3.60 -4.27
CA ARG A 25 27.13 2.44 -4.02
C ARG A 25 26.03 2.72 -2.99
N GLU A 26 26.41 3.26 -1.83
CA GLU A 26 25.45 3.50 -0.74
C GLU A 26 24.34 4.47 -1.16
N GLN A 27 24.69 5.49 -1.93
CA GLN A 27 23.75 6.48 -2.43
C GLN A 27 22.81 5.88 -3.49
N ILE A 28 23.33 5.06 -4.39
CA ILE A 28 22.53 4.29 -5.35
C ILE A 28 21.53 3.39 -4.62
N GLU A 29 21.96 2.67 -3.58
CA GLU A 29 21.08 1.81 -2.79
C GLU A 29 20.00 2.60 -2.04
N ALA A 30 20.35 3.76 -1.48
CA ALA A 30 19.43 4.64 -0.78
C ALA A 30 18.36 5.20 -1.73
N GLU A 31 18.77 5.76 -2.88
CA GLU A 31 17.85 6.30 -3.89
C GLU A 31 16.95 5.21 -4.48
N TRP A 32 17.49 4.02 -4.74
CA TRP A 32 16.70 2.86 -5.13
C TRP A 32 15.62 2.54 -4.10
N CYS A 33 15.99 2.48 -2.81
CA CYS A 33 15.06 2.21 -1.72
C CYS A 33 14.06 3.36 -1.51
N ALA A 34 14.40 4.59 -1.88
CA ALA A 34 13.53 5.76 -1.81
C ALA A 34 12.57 5.89 -3.00
N TRP A 35 12.40 4.83 -3.80
CA TRP A 35 11.52 4.82 -4.97
C TRP A 35 11.92 5.79 -6.09
N ALA A 36 13.20 6.13 -6.21
CA ALA A 36 13.68 6.89 -7.36
C ALA A 36 13.31 6.21 -8.69
N ASN A 37 13.12 7.02 -9.73
CA ASN A 37 12.86 6.51 -11.07
C ASN A 37 14.06 5.69 -11.53
N THR A 38 13.85 4.38 -11.73
CA THR A 38 14.93 3.45 -12.07
C THR A 38 15.67 3.82 -13.36
N SER A 39 15.00 4.43 -14.33
CA SER A 39 15.64 4.83 -15.60
C SER A 39 16.52 6.07 -15.41
N GLU A 40 16.05 7.04 -14.62
CA GLU A 40 16.83 8.23 -14.31
C GLU A 40 18.01 7.89 -13.40
N LEU A 41 17.79 7.05 -12.39
CA LEU A 41 18.84 6.54 -11.51
C LEU A 41 19.93 5.80 -12.30
N ALA A 42 19.54 4.93 -13.24
CA ALA A 42 20.49 4.23 -14.10
C ALA A 42 21.32 5.22 -14.95
N LYS A 43 20.67 6.24 -15.51
CA LYS A 43 21.32 7.25 -16.33
C LYS A 43 22.28 8.12 -15.51
N GLN A 44 21.84 8.59 -14.35
CA GLN A 44 22.61 9.44 -13.44
C GLN A 44 23.94 8.80 -13.04
N TYR A 45 23.92 7.51 -12.71
CA TYR A 45 25.10 6.78 -12.24
C TYR A 45 25.80 5.97 -13.34
N GLY A 46 25.43 6.13 -14.62
CA GLY A 46 26.06 5.41 -15.73
C GLY A 46 25.88 3.88 -15.67
N LEU A 47 24.80 3.41 -15.07
CA LEU A 47 24.48 2.00 -14.87
C LEU A 47 23.42 1.52 -15.88
N SER A 48 23.30 0.20 -16.04
CA SER A 48 22.14 -0.38 -16.72
C SER A 48 21.03 -0.69 -15.73
N ARG A 49 19.77 -0.60 -16.17
CA ARG A 49 18.61 -1.01 -15.36
C ARG A 49 18.77 -2.44 -14.86
N ASP A 50 19.19 -3.36 -15.73
CA ASP A 50 19.44 -4.76 -15.38
C ASP A 50 20.50 -4.92 -14.28
N SER A 51 21.58 -4.11 -14.29
CA SER A 51 22.58 -4.12 -13.22
C SER A 51 21.99 -3.69 -11.88
N LEU A 52 21.11 -2.68 -11.86
CA LEU A 52 20.41 -2.25 -10.66
C LEU A 52 19.49 -3.35 -10.11
N TYR A 53 18.69 -4.00 -10.97
CA TYR A 53 17.81 -5.09 -10.56
C TYR A 53 18.59 -6.31 -10.02
N ARG A 54 19.69 -6.69 -10.67
CA ARG A 54 20.52 -7.81 -10.20
C ARG A 54 21.20 -7.51 -8.87
N HIS A 55 21.69 -6.29 -8.68
CA HIS A 55 22.22 -5.84 -7.39
C HIS A 55 21.15 -5.84 -6.31
N ALA A 56 19.98 -5.26 -6.62
CA ALA A 56 18.86 -5.20 -5.70
C ALA A 56 18.38 -6.58 -5.24
N ALA A 57 18.37 -7.57 -6.14
CA ALA A 57 18.07 -8.95 -5.79
C ALA A 57 19.15 -9.58 -4.90
N ALA A 58 20.44 -9.34 -5.18
CA ALA A 58 21.55 -9.92 -4.41
C ALA A 58 21.65 -9.40 -2.97
N PHE A 59 21.25 -8.15 -2.73
CA PHE A 59 21.30 -7.50 -1.41
C PHE A 59 19.92 -7.32 -0.75
N ASN A 60 18.90 -7.99 -1.27
CA ASN A 60 17.53 -7.91 -0.76
C ASN A 60 16.99 -6.47 -0.64
N LEU A 61 17.36 -5.61 -1.59
CA LEU A 61 16.94 -4.21 -1.62
C LEU A 61 15.48 -4.06 -2.07
N HIS A 62 14.88 -5.09 -2.67
CA HIS A 62 13.47 -5.09 -3.03
C HIS A 62 12.57 -5.01 -1.79
N GLU A 63 12.88 -5.79 -0.75
CA GLU A 63 12.15 -5.73 0.51
C GLU A 63 12.39 -4.41 1.25
N ARG A 64 13.63 -3.90 1.24
CA ARG A 64 13.93 -2.57 1.79
C ARG A 64 13.15 -1.47 1.07
N ARG A 65 13.09 -1.53 -0.27
CA ARG A 65 12.31 -0.60 -1.09
C ARG A 65 10.81 -0.71 -0.80
N ALA A 66 10.27 -1.92 -0.66
CA ALA A 66 8.86 -2.13 -0.34
C ALA A 66 8.48 -1.50 1.01
N ARG A 67 9.32 -1.64 2.05
CA ARG A 67 9.11 -1.01 3.36
C ARG A 67 9.03 0.52 3.30
N ASN A 68 9.69 1.13 2.32
CA ASN A 68 9.72 2.58 2.12
C ASN A 68 8.57 3.12 1.24
N LEU A 69 7.62 2.27 0.81
CA LEU A 69 6.52 2.66 -0.06
C LEU A 69 5.63 3.76 0.58
N ARG A 70 5.43 3.70 1.89
CA ARG A 70 4.65 4.72 2.63
C ARG A 70 5.26 6.12 2.49
N ALA A 71 6.55 6.25 2.75
CA ALA A 71 7.29 7.51 2.62
C ALA A 71 7.32 8.02 1.16
N ALA A 72 7.38 7.11 0.19
CA ALA A 72 7.31 7.48 -1.23
C ALA A 72 5.93 8.05 -1.61
N LEU A 73 4.84 7.46 -1.11
CA LEU A 73 3.48 7.95 -1.33
C LEU A 73 3.23 9.30 -0.63
N GLU A 74 3.75 9.50 0.59
CA GLU A 74 3.69 10.79 1.29
C GLU A 74 4.27 11.92 0.45
N ARG A 75 5.44 11.71 -0.17
CA ARG A 75 6.05 12.71 -1.09
C ARG A 75 5.16 13.05 -2.29
N ILE A 76 4.44 12.06 -2.83
CA ILE A 76 3.51 12.29 -3.95
C ILE A 76 2.32 13.14 -3.48
N ILE A 77 1.79 12.84 -2.30
CA ILE A 77 0.68 13.60 -1.70
C ILE A 77 1.11 15.05 -1.41
N GLU A 78 2.32 15.26 -0.87
CA GLU A 78 2.88 16.60 -0.65
C GLU A 78 3.05 17.39 -1.96
N GLN A 79 3.46 16.73 -3.04
CA GLN A 79 3.61 17.38 -4.36
C GLN A 79 2.27 17.62 -5.08
N ALA A 80 1.17 17.04 -4.60
CA ALA A 80 -0.14 17.19 -5.23
C ALA A 80 -0.70 18.63 -5.15
N ASP A 81 -0.23 19.43 -4.19
CA ASP A 81 -0.65 20.84 -4.04
C ASP A 81 -0.10 21.74 -5.18
N GLY A 82 0.95 21.29 -5.89
CA GLY A 82 1.65 22.07 -6.92
C GLY A 82 1.53 21.56 -8.35
N VAL A 83 0.84 20.44 -8.58
CA VAL A 83 0.73 19.81 -9.91
C VAL A 83 -0.75 19.71 -10.27
N THR A 84 -1.11 19.94 -11.53
CA THR A 84 -2.44 19.56 -12.09
C THR A 84 -2.54 18.04 -12.16
N VAL A 85 -2.43 17.37 -11.01
CA VAL A 85 -2.73 15.96 -10.85
C VAL A 85 -4.24 15.86 -10.91
N ASN A 86 -4.77 14.99 -11.76
CA ASN A 86 -6.19 14.75 -11.72
C ASN A 86 -6.56 14.27 -10.29
N ALA A 87 -7.65 14.79 -9.71
CA ALA A 87 -8.05 14.43 -8.35
C ALA A 87 -8.18 12.90 -8.19
N ALA A 88 -8.50 12.18 -9.27
CA ALA A 88 -8.58 10.72 -9.31
C ALA A 88 -7.25 10.00 -8.99
N ALA A 89 -6.10 10.52 -9.40
CA ALA A 89 -4.79 9.93 -9.15
C ALA A 89 -4.35 10.16 -7.71
N VAL A 90 -4.71 11.31 -7.12
CA VAL A 90 -4.52 11.57 -5.69
C VAL A 90 -5.40 10.63 -4.87
N VAL A 91 -6.68 10.51 -5.19
CA VAL A 91 -7.61 9.57 -4.53
C VAL A 91 -7.12 8.13 -4.66
N SER A 92 -6.62 7.74 -5.84
CA SER A 92 -6.05 6.40 -6.06
C SER A 92 -4.79 6.17 -5.23
N ALA A 93 -3.92 7.17 -5.08
CA ALA A 93 -2.74 7.09 -4.22
C ALA A 93 -3.11 6.98 -2.74
N ILE A 94 -4.12 7.73 -2.28
CA ILE A 94 -4.66 7.65 -0.90
C ILE A 94 -5.27 6.26 -0.64
N GLN A 95 -6.05 5.73 -1.58
CA GLN A 95 -6.62 4.38 -1.49
C GLN A 95 -5.54 3.31 -1.45
N ALA A 96 -4.46 3.47 -2.22
CA ALA A 96 -3.31 2.56 -2.18
C ALA A 96 -2.56 2.65 -0.84
N TYR A 97 -2.39 3.86 -0.31
CA TYR A 97 -1.76 4.12 1.00
C TYR A 97 -2.53 3.48 2.15
N ALA A 98 -3.86 3.60 2.16
CA ALA A 98 -4.72 3.03 3.20
C ALA A 98 -4.62 1.49 3.30
N LYS A 99 -4.18 0.83 2.24
CA LYS A 99 -3.98 -0.63 2.17
C LYS A 99 -2.57 -1.08 2.58
N ILE A 100 -1.72 -0.18 3.06
CA ILE A 100 -0.35 -0.50 3.45
C ILE A 100 -0.19 -0.33 4.96
N ASN A 101 0.28 -1.37 5.65
CA ASN A 101 0.53 -1.31 7.10
C ASN A 101 1.82 -0.53 7.44
N SER A 102 2.08 -0.34 8.74
CA SER A 102 3.28 0.34 9.23
C SER A 102 4.60 -0.34 8.85
N ALA A 103 4.56 -1.62 8.47
CA ALA A 103 5.71 -2.36 7.95
C ALA A 103 5.86 -2.26 6.42
N GLY A 104 5.04 -1.48 5.72
CA GLY A 104 5.09 -1.33 4.27
C GLY A 104 4.57 -2.54 3.49
N GLN A 105 3.87 -3.47 4.17
CA GLN A 105 3.25 -4.62 3.53
C GLN A 105 1.84 -4.26 3.09
N TRP A 106 1.43 -4.80 1.94
CA TRP A 106 0.06 -4.69 1.47
C TRP A 106 -0.83 -5.54 2.37
N VAL A 107 -1.72 -4.88 3.11
CA VAL A 107 -2.77 -5.54 3.87
C VAL A 107 -4.04 -5.34 3.07
N ASP A 108 -4.49 -6.43 2.45
CA ASP A 108 -5.84 -6.43 1.91
C ASP A 108 -6.80 -6.37 3.10
N ARG A 109 -7.24 -5.16 3.46
CA ARG A 109 -8.45 -5.00 4.28
C ARG A 109 -9.65 -5.24 3.37
N THR A 110 -9.79 -6.47 2.87
CA THR A 110 -11.08 -6.97 2.41
C THR A 110 -11.87 -7.46 3.61
N GLU A 111 -12.19 -6.53 4.51
CA GLU A 111 -13.49 -6.53 5.17
C GLU A 111 -14.29 -5.37 4.58
N GLN A 112 -14.45 -5.37 3.25
CA GLN A 112 -15.61 -4.71 2.69
C GLN A 112 -16.79 -5.64 2.96
N VAL A 113 -17.39 -5.47 4.14
CA VAL A 113 -18.72 -6.01 4.43
C VAL A 113 -19.66 -5.44 3.37
N ASN A 114 -19.97 -6.24 2.35
CA ASN A 114 -20.93 -5.85 1.34
C ASN A 114 -22.32 -5.89 1.97
N LEU A 115 -22.90 -4.71 2.22
CA LEU A 115 -24.22 -4.58 2.83
C LEU A 115 -25.29 -5.37 2.06
N ASN A 116 -25.16 -5.46 0.73
CA ASN A 116 -26.10 -6.22 -0.10
C ASN A 116 -26.05 -7.73 0.17
N ASP A 117 -24.87 -8.27 0.51
CA ASP A 117 -24.70 -9.67 0.89
C ASP A 117 -25.25 -9.92 2.29
N LEU A 118 -25.19 -8.94 3.19
CA LEU A 118 -25.84 -9.03 4.51
C LEU A 118 -27.37 -9.02 4.38
N PHE A 119 -27.94 -8.13 3.57
CA PHE A 119 -29.40 -8.13 3.30
C PHE A 119 -29.86 -9.44 2.65
N SER A 120 -29.03 -10.02 1.78
CA SER A 120 -29.34 -11.32 1.14
C SER A 120 -29.31 -12.50 2.11
N ARG A 121 -28.69 -12.35 3.28
CA ARG A 121 -28.64 -13.38 4.35
C ARG A 121 -29.78 -13.27 5.35
N MET A 122 -30.57 -12.20 5.30
CA MET A 122 -31.76 -12.05 6.14
C MET A 122 -32.85 -13.02 5.69
N SER A 123 -33.54 -13.62 6.66
CA SER A 123 -34.76 -14.37 6.43
C SER A 123 -35.91 -13.44 6.03
N ALA A 124 -36.98 -14.02 5.46
CA ALA A 124 -38.17 -13.26 5.09
C ALA A 124 -38.80 -12.53 6.29
N GLN A 125 -38.74 -13.14 7.49
CA GLN A 125 -39.26 -12.54 8.72
C GLN A 125 -38.43 -11.33 9.17
N GLU A 126 -37.10 -11.41 9.05
CA GLU A 126 -36.18 -10.32 9.37
C GLU A 126 -36.32 -9.15 8.38
N LEU A 127 -36.53 -9.44 7.09
CA LEU A 127 -36.80 -8.41 6.08
C LEU A 127 -38.14 -7.71 6.29
N GLU A 128 -39.17 -8.45 6.69
CA GLU A 128 -40.48 -7.88 6.99
C GLU A 128 -40.44 -7.00 8.25
N ALA A 129 -39.68 -7.38 9.27
CA ALA A 129 -39.44 -6.55 10.45
C ALA A 129 -38.73 -5.24 10.05
N TYR A 130 -37.65 -5.32 9.28
CA TYR A 130 -36.96 -4.14 8.76
C TYR A 130 -37.87 -3.23 7.93
N ALA A 131 -38.72 -3.79 7.05
CA ALA A 131 -39.64 -3.02 6.23
C ALA A 131 -40.76 -2.34 7.04
N ARG A 132 -41.13 -2.90 8.20
CA ARG A 132 -42.22 -2.41 9.04
C ARG A 132 -41.78 -1.26 9.95
N ASP A 133 -40.63 -1.39 10.60
CA ASP A 133 -40.18 -0.45 11.65
C ASP A 133 -38.67 -0.15 11.64
N GLY A 134 -37.94 -0.63 10.62
CA GLY A 134 -36.50 -0.40 10.50
C GLY A 134 -35.63 -1.29 11.39
N THR A 135 -36.20 -2.29 12.07
CA THR A 135 -35.45 -3.19 12.97
C THR A 135 -34.49 -4.09 12.18
N LEU A 136 -33.20 -4.04 12.52
CA LEU A 136 -32.16 -4.92 11.98
C LEU A 136 -31.82 -6.04 12.96
N PRO A 137 -31.48 -7.27 12.48
CA PRO A 137 -31.06 -8.35 13.35
C PRO A 137 -29.78 -8.06 14.15
N GLU A 138 -29.65 -8.67 15.34
CA GLU A 138 -28.47 -8.52 16.20
C GLU A 138 -27.18 -8.99 15.51
N TRP A 139 -27.26 -10.08 14.73
CA TRP A 139 -26.12 -10.56 13.96
C TRP A 139 -25.71 -9.58 12.84
N PHE A 140 -26.65 -8.81 12.27
CA PHE A 140 -26.38 -7.83 11.23
C PHE A 140 -25.66 -6.61 11.82
N THR A 141 -26.16 -6.09 12.94
CA THR A 141 -25.57 -4.93 13.63
C THR A 141 -24.21 -5.27 14.25
N SER A 142 -24.01 -6.49 14.74
CA SER A 142 -22.72 -6.98 15.24
C SER A 142 -21.64 -7.04 14.14
N ILE A 143 -22.00 -7.40 12.91
CA ILE A 143 -21.07 -7.44 11.77
C ILE A 143 -20.74 -6.03 11.26
N VAL A 144 -21.68 -5.07 11.34
CA VAL A 144 -21.49 -3.67 10.91
C VAL A 144 -20.87 -2.79 12.01
N GLY A 145 -20.98 -3.19 13.28
CA GLY A 145 -20.79 -2.37 14.47
C GLY A 145 -19.35 -2.06 14.94
N ALA A 146 -18.31 -2.27 14.12
CA ALA A 146 -16.95 -1.82 14.45
C ALA A 146 -16.64 -0.38 13.98
N THR A 147 -17.66 0.47 13.88
CA THR A 147 -17.51 1.92 13.68
C THR A 147 -18.40 2.65 14.68
N PRO A 148 -17.85 3.46 15.60
CA PRO A 148 -18.68 4.27 16.47
C PRO A 148 -19.42 5.28 15.60
N SER A 149 -20.75 5.22 15.66
CA SER A 149 -21.62 6.22 15.05
C SER A 149 -21.44 7.52 15.81
N ASP A 150 -20.51 8.36 15.37
CA ASP A 150 -20.47 9.76 15.76
C ASP A 150 -21.57 10.46 14.96
N SER A 151 -22.76 10.51 15.54
CA SER A 151 -23.79 11.48 15.17
C SER A 151 -24.00 12.36 16.38
N GLN A 152 -23.10 13.32 16.43
CA GLN A 152 -23.09 14.49 17.28
C GLN A 152 -24.48 15.13 17.29
N GLU A 153 -24.96 15.38 18.51
CA GLU A 153 -26.04 16.30 18.81
C GLU A 153 -25.78 17.65 18.13
N ASP A 154 -26.78 18.20 17.45
CA ASP A 154 -26.89 19.65 17.41
C ASP A 154 -28.35 20.05 17.66
N GLY A 155 -28.53 20.71 18.80
CA GLY A 155 -29.77 21.33 19.20
C GLY A 155 -29.90 22.74 18.63
N GLY A 156 -31.14 23.16 18.45
CA GLY A 156 -31.57 24.53 18.20
C GLY A 156 -33.04 24.48 17.79
N ASN A 157 -34.03 24.64 18.67
CA ASN A 157 -34.37 25.83 19.48
C ASN A 157 -34.46 27.11 18.64
N ASP A 158 -35.60 27.36 17.98
CA ASP A 158 -36.74 28.18 18.47
C ASP A 158 -37.86 28.16 17.42
#